data_AF-A0A973IU05-F1
#
_entry.id   AF-A0A973IU05-F1
#
_cell.length_a   1.000
_cell.length_b   1.000
_cell.length_c   1.000
_cell.angle_alpha   90.00
_cell.angle_beta   90.00
_cell.angle_gamma   90.00
#
_symmetry.space_group_name_H-M   'P 1'
#
loop_
_entity.id
_entity.type
_entity.pdbx_description
1 polymer ?
#
loop_
_entity_poly.entity_id
_entity_poly.type
_entity_poly.pdbx_seq_one_letter_code
_entity_poly.pdbx_strand_id
1 'polypeptide(L)'
;MKQTIIFTTLPAGRINEGGNSYLRLSLHCSMRLSHTSATTMATFPEIIRWAQKIKNIQSFKVQWNKTQLTDAMADTSVIQPVLWETLIHQGIKVSNFIVEDNTKAKIHAYPVKEINDTILKVYREFGIRTPVNLVKPHM
;
A
#
# COMPACT_ATOMS: atom_id res chain seq x y z
N MET A 1 -17.01 4.45 -14.48
CA MET A 1 -15.53 4.52 -14.39
C MET A 1 -15.18 5.20 -13.08
N LYS A 2 -14.25 4.65 -12.30
CA LYS A 2 -13.92 5.17 -10.95
C LYS A 2 -12.49 5.67 -10.94
N GLN A 3 -12.30 6.89 -10.45
CA GLN A 3 -11.01 7.52 -10.23
C GLN A 3 -10.87 7.78 -8.73
N THR A 4 -9.73 7.49 -8.16
CA THR A 4 -9.48 7.74 -6.73
C THR A 4 -8.10 8.31 -6.57
N ILE A 5 -8.03 9.49 -5.95
CA ILE A 5 -6.78 10.14 -5.54
C ILE A 5 -6.69 9.98 -4.03
N ILE A 6 -5.61 9.36 -3.57
CA ILE A 6 -5.36 9.09 -2.16
C ILE A 6 -4.19 9.96 -1.75
N PHE A 7 -4.44 10.80 -0.75
CA PHE A 7 -3.43 11.62 -0.11
C PHE A 7 -3.03 11.00 1.21
N THR A 8 -1.75 10.71 1.36
CA THR A 8 -1.17 10.16 2.58
C THR A 8 -0.25 11.20 3.19
N THR A 9 -0.53 11.61 4.42
CA THR A 9 0.34 12.49 5.19
C THR A 9 1.47 11.69 5.82
N LEU A 10 2.70 12.19 5.68
CA LEU A 10 3.91 11.57 6.19
C LEU A 10 4.66 12.56 7.08
N PRO A 11 5.23 12.13 8.22
CA PRO A 11 6.11 12.97 9.03
C PRO A 11 7.35 13.36 8.23
N ALA A 12 7.72 14.64 8.27
CA ALA A 12 8.89 15.17 7.55
C ALA A 12 9.84 15.95 8.46
N GLY A 13 9.90 15.55 9.73
CA GLY A 13 10.76 16.16 10.75
C GLY A 13 10.15 17.41 11.39
N ARG A 14 10.99 18.11 12.17
CA ARG A 14 10.65 19.38 12.81
C ARG A 14 11.58 20.47 12.28
N ILE A 15 11.06 21.67 12.16
CA ILE A 15 11.82 22.86 11.78
C ILE A 15 11.65 23.91 12.86
N ASN A 16 12.67 24.75 13.05
CA ASN A 16 12.57 25.90 13.94
C ASN A 16 12.61 27.16 13.08
N GLU A 17 11.55 27.94 13.09
CA GLU A 17 11.47 29.23 12.39
C GLU A 17 11.08 30.31 13.40
N GLY A 18 11.84 31.41 13.45
CA GLY A 18 11.55 32.52 14.35
C GLY A 18 11.52 32.16 15.84
N GLY A 19 12.27 31.14 16.27
CA GLY A 19 12.29 30.65 17.66
C GLY A 19 11.15 29.70 18.02
N ASN A 20 10.21 29.44 17.11
CA ASN A 20 9.11 28.50 17.29
C ASN A 20 9.40 27.18 16.56
N SER A 21 9.00 26.06 17.18
CA SER A 21 9.18 24.72 16.60
C SER A 21 7.91 24.28 15.87
N TYR A 22 8.05 23.95 14.58
CA TYR A 22 6.97 23.49 13.71
C TYR A 22 7.18 22.03 13.30
N LEU A 23 6.08 21.29 13.21
CA LEU A 23 6.09 19.95 12.62
C LEU A 23 5.95 20.07 11.10
N ARG A 24 6.91 19.52 10.35
CA ARG A 24 6.82 19.45 8.90
C ARG A 24 6.10 18.16 8.50
N LEU A 25 5.19 18.28 7.56
CA LEU A 25 4.46 17.16 6.97
C LEU A 25 4.74 17.12 5.47
N SER A 26 4.92 15.91 4.95
CA SER A 26 4.93 15.65 3.51
C SER A 26 3.62 15.03 3.09
N LEU A 27 3.16 15.35 1.88
CA LEU A 27 1.96 14.77 1.31
C LEU A 27 2.36 13.86 0.15
N HIS A 28 2.10 12.57 0.28
CA HIS A 28 2.24 11.61 -0.81
C HIS A 28 0.91 11.49 -1.54
N CYS A 29 0.93 11.66 -2.86
CA CYS A 29 -0.24 11.52 -3.72
C CYS A 29 -0.13 10.21 -4.49
N SER A 30 -1.16 9.37 -4.38
CA SER A 30 -1.29 8.14 -5.16
C SER A 30 -2.62 8.14 -5.90
N MET A 31 -2.61 7.63 -7.13
CA MET A 31 -3.77 7.64 -8.00
C MET A 31 -4.11 6.23 -8.43
N ARG A 32 -5.39 5.91 -8.33
CA ARG A 32 -5.93 4.64 -8.79
C ARG A 32 -7.00 4.90 -9.82
N LEU A 33 -6.80 4.33 -11.00
CA LEU A 33 -7.76 4.29 -12.08
C LEU A 33 -8.43 2.91 -12.09
N SER A 34 -9.75 2.86 -12.20
CA SER A 34 -10.50 1.61 -12.31
C SER A 34 -11.43 1.67 -13.51
N HIS A 35 -11.10 0.84 -14.50
CA HIS A 35 -11.73 0.73 -15.80
C HIS A 35 -11.66 -0.71 -16.31
N THR A 36 -12.62 -1.06 -17.17
CA THR A 36 -12.87 -2.43 -17.63
C THR A 36 -12.31 -2.74 -19.02
N SER A 37 -12.05 -1.72 -19.83
CA SER A 37 -11.52 -1.84 -21.21
C SER A 37 -10.15 -1.19 -21.35
N ALA A 38 -9.33 -1.60 -22.31
CA ALA A 38 -8.10 -0.87 -22.61
C ALA A 38 -8.44 0.57 -23.04
N THR A 39 -7.85 1.55 -22.36
CA THR A 39 -8.10 2.97 -22.65
C THR A 39 -6.82 3.80 -22.55
N THR A 40 -6.93 5.10 -22.77
CA THR A 40 -5.83 6.06 -22.65
C THR A 40 -6.07 7.03 -21.51
N MET A 41 -5.01 7.73 -21.10
CA MET A 41 -5.09 8.77 -20.07
C MET A 41 -5.99 9.94 -20.49
N ALA A 42 -6.27 10.11 -21.78
CA ALA A 42 -7.25 11.08 -22.29
C ALA A 42 -8.65 10.93 -21.67
N THR A 43 -9.03 9.72 -21.26
CA THR A 43 -10.32 9.47 -20.56
C THR A 43 -10.32 10.01 -19.12
N PHE A 44 -9.17 10.42 -18.59
CA PHE A 44 -8.96 10.84 -17.20
C PHE A 44 -8.37 12.27 -17.12
N PRO A 45 -9.05 13.30 -17.66
CA PRO A 45 -8.49 14.67 -17.70
C PRO A 45 -8.25 15.25 -16.30
N GLU A 46 -9.06 14.83 -15.32
CA GLU A 46 -8.96 15.24 -13.93
C GLU A 46 -7.65 14.81 -13.27
N ILE A 47 -7.14 13.64 -13.69
CA ILE A 47 -5.91 13.03 -13.21
C ILE A 47 -4.69 13.66 -13.86
N ILE A 48 -4.78 14.10 -15.12
CA ILE A 48 -3.71 14.85 -15.78
C ILE A 48 -3.49 16.20 -15.07
N ARG A 49 -4.58 16.90 -14.72
CA ARG A 49 -4.53 18.24 -14.09
C ARG A 49 -4.47 18.22 -12.56
N TRP A 50 -4.16 17.08 -11.95
CA TRP A 50 -4.17 16.93 -10.48
C TRP A 50 -3.22 17.92 -9.78
N ALA A 51 -2.02 18.11 -10.32
CA ALA A 51 -0.99 18.95 -9.73
C ALA A 51 -1.40 20.43 -9.76
N GLN A 52 -2.05 20.86 -10.86
CA GLN A 52 -2.62 22.20 -10.98
C GLN A 52 -3.71 22.43 -9.93
N LYS A 53 -4.58 21.44 -9.71
CA LYS A 53 -5.65 21.55 -8.70
C LYS A 53 -5.10 21.74 -7.31
N ILE A 54 -4.11 20.95 -6.90
CA ILE A 54 -3.51 21.07 -5.56
C ILE A 54 -2.79 22.41 -5.40
N LYS A 55 -2.09 22.86 -6.44
CA LYS A 55 -1.39 24.15 -6.40
C LYS A 55 -2.34 25.34 -6.17
N ASN A 56 -3.57 25.24 -6.66
CA ASN A 56 -4.59 26.28 -6.53
C ASN A 56 -5.38 26.21 -5.20
N ILE A 57 -5.11 25.23 -4.34
CA ILE A 57 -5.76 25.14 -3.03
C ILE A 57 -5.21 26.25 -2.12
N GLN A 58 -6.12 27.04 -1.55
CA GLN A 58 -5.77 28.21 -0.75
C GLN A 58 -5.36 27.87 0.69
N SER A 59 -5.89 26.78 1.27
CA SER A 59 -5.58 26.41 2.64
C SER A 59 -5.59 24.90 2.84
N PHE A 60 -4.69 24.43 3.69
CA PHE A 60 -4.64 23.06 4.15
C PHE A 60 -4.92 23.04 5.64
N LYS A 61 -5.67 22.05 6.08
CA LYS A 61 -5.95 21.82 7.49
C LYS A 61 -5.61 20.39 7.83
N VAL A 62 -5.02 20.18 8.99
CA VAL A 62 -4.64 18.86 9.46
C VAL A 62 -5.39 18.59 10.75
N GLN A 63 -5.83 17.35 10.91
CA GLN A 63 -6.56 16.90 12.08
C GLN A 63 -5.83 15.71 12.71
N TRP A 64 -5.61 15.79 14.01
CA TRP A 64 -5.02 14.71 14.80
C TRP A 64 -6.08 14.12 15.71
N ASN A 65 -6.15 12.78 15.76
CA ASN A 65 -7.01 12.03 16.67
C ASN A 65 -8.47 12.53 16.75
N LYS A 66 -8.99 13.03 15.62
CA LYS A 66 -10.35 13.59 15.49
C LYS A 66 -10.66 14.79 16.40
N THR A 67 -9.65 15.41 17.02
CA THR A 67 -9.90 16.37 18.11
C THR A 67 -9.96 17.81 17.61
N GLN A 68 -8.94 18.29 16.89
CA GLN A 68 -8.86 19.68 16.46
C GLN A 68 -8.31 19.76 15.03
N LEU A 69 -8.91 20.64 14.21
CA LEU A 69 -8.32 21.06 12.94
C LEU A 69 -7.35 22.20 13.22
N THR A 70 -6.09 22.02 12.83
CA THR A 70 -5.06 23.05 12.85
C THR A 70 -4.78 23.47 11.41
N ASP A 71 -4.69 24.78 11.19
CA ASP A 71 -4.31 25.31 9.89
C ASP A 71 -2.83 24.97 9.61
N ALA A 72 -2.56 24.51 8.39
CA ALA A 72 -1.24 24.14 7.94
C ALA A 72 -0.81 25.06 6.78
N MET A 73 0.41 25.56 6.86
CA MET A 73 1.03 26.31 5.77
C MET A 73 1.57 25.31 4.75
N ALA A 74 1.05 25.39 3.52
CA ALA A 74 1.53 24.56 2.42
C ALA A 74 2.54 25.35 1.57
N ASP A 75 3.67 24.71 1.30
CA ASP A 75 4.62 25.20 0.33
C ASP A 75 4.19 24.75 -1.08
N THR A 76 3.42 25.59 -1.76
CA THR A 76 2.92 25.33 -3.11
C THR A 76 3.97 25.66 -4.20
N SER A 77 5.11 26.25 -3.82
CA SER A 77 6.18 26.61 -4.77
C SER A 77 6.85 25.38 -5.37
N VAL A 78 6.94 24.29 -4.59
CA VAL A 78 7.51 23.00 -4.98
C VAL A 78 6.68 22.29 -6.04
N ILE A 79 5.38 22.61 -6.15
CA ILE A 79 4.49 21.96 -7.11
C ILE A 79 4.70 22.56 -8.50
N GLN A 80 5.16 21.73 -9.44
CA GLN A 80 5.39 22.08 -10.85
C GLN A 80 4.34 21.41 -11.76
N PRO A 81 3.20 22.05 -12.08
CA PRO A 81 2.15 21.44 -12.88
C PRO A 81 2.60 21.03 -14.27
N VAL A 82 3.42 21.87 -14.93
CA VAL A 82 3.92 21.63 -16.29
C VAL A 82 4.72 20.33 -16.39
N LEU A 83 5.54 20.02 -15.38
CA LEU A 83 6.30 18.78 -15.32
C LEU A 83 5.35 17.57 -15.26
N TRP A 84 4.35 17.61 -14.38
CA TRP A 84 3.40 16.51 -14.21
C TRP A 84 2.49 16.30 -15.41
N GLU A 85 2.07 17.37 -16.08
CA GLU A 85 1.30 17.29 -17.34
C GLU A 85 2.13 16.70 -18.48
N THR A 86 3.45 16.93 -18.48
CA THR A 86 4.39 16.33 -19.44
C THR A 86 4.60 14.84 -19.15
N LEU A 87 4.79 14.47 -17.87
CA LEU A 87 4.99 13.08 -17.44
C LEU A 87 3.73 12.24 -17.60
N ILE A 88 2.55 12.81 -17.34
CA ILE A 88 1.24 12.14 -17.40
C ILE A 88 0.45 12.71 -18.57
N HIS A 89 0.86 12.36 -19.79
CA HIS A 89 0.23 12.87 -21.01
C HIS A 89 -0.94 11.98 -21.49
N GLN A 90 -1.82 12.55 -22.31
CA GLN A 90 -3.04 11.90 -22.80
C GLN A 90 -2.81 10.56 -23.52
N GLY A 91 -1.68 10.42 -24.22
CA GLY A 91 -1.32 9.21 -24.96
C GLY A 91 -0.90 8.00 -24.11
N ILE A 92 -0.77 8.12 -22.78
CA ILE A 92 -0.38 6.99 -21.93
C ILE A 92 -1.49 5.94 -21.97
N LYS A 93 -1.12 4.70 -22.29
CA LYS A 93 -2.03 3.56 -22.25
C LYS A 93 -2.31 3.18 -20.80
N VAL A 94 -3.58 2.99 -20.48
CA VAL A 94 -4.02 2.55 -19.16
C VAL A 94 -4.49 1.09 -19.28
N SER A 95 -3.70 0.17 -18.75
CA SER A 95 -4.00 -1.26 -18.74
C SER A 95 -5.27 -1.54 -17.95
N ASN A 96 -6.21 -2.29 -18.52
CA ASN A 96 -7.40 -2.71 -17.80
C ASN A 96 -7.03 -3.62 -16.64
N PHE A 97 -7.69 -3.41 -15.50
CA PHE A 97 -7.59 -4.33 -14.38
C PHE A 97 -8.73 -5.36 -14.49
N ILE A 98 -8.41 -6.51 -15.07
CA ILE A 98 -9.31 -7.66 -15.09
C ILE A 98 -8.99 -8.48 -13.84
N VAL A 99 -9.95 -8.59 -12.92
CA VAL A 99 -9.85 -9.56 -11.83
C VAL A 99 -9.97 -10.94 -12.47
N GLU A 100 -8.90 -11.73 -12.44
CA GLU A 100 -8.94 -13.11 -12.94
C GLU A 100 -9.95 -13.91 -12.12
N ASP A 101 -10.83 -14.63 -12.83
CA ASP A 101 -11.77 -15.55 -12.20
C ASP A 101 -11.02 -16.80 -11.73
N ASN A 102 -10.60 -16.75 -10.46
CA ASN A 102 -9.91 -17.85 -9.80
C ASN A 102 -10.84 -18.98 -9.34
N THR A 103 -12.15 -18.95 -9.62
CA THR A 103 -13.03 -20.10 -9.30
C THR A 103 -12.64 -21.37 -10.05
N LYS A 104 -11.98 -21.24 -11.20
CA LYS A 104 -11.45 -22.37 -11.98
C LYS A 104 -9.97 -22.66 -11.71
N ALA A 105 -9.32 -21.89 -10.84
CA ALA A 105 -7.92 -22.12 -10.51
C ALA A 105 -7.80 -23.45 -9.74
N LYS A 106 -7.11 -24.43 -10.36
CA LYS A 106 -6.77 -25.69 -9.70
C LYS A 106 -5.67 -25.41 -8.68
N ILE A 107 -6.06 -25.10 -7.45
CA ILE A 107 -5.13 -24.97 -6.33
C ILE A 107 -4.73 -26.39 -5.91
N HIS A 108 -3.51 -26.79 -6.28
CA HIS A 108 -2.90 -28.02 -5.78
C HIS A 108 -2.34 -27.77 -4.39
N ALA A 109 -3.16 -27.98 -3.35
CA ALA A 109 -2.67 -27.99 -1.98
C ALA A 109 -1.93 -29.32 -1.73
N TYR A 110 -0.65 -29.25 -1.42
CA TYR A 110 0.17 -30.41 -1.06
C TYR A 110 0.49 -30.33 0.44
N PRO A 111 -0.24 -31.06 1.31
CA PRO A 111 -0.19 -30.89 2.76
C PRO A 111 1.00 -31.62 3.40
N VAL A 112 2.20 -31.39 2.89
CA VAL A 112 3.44 -32.02 3.39
C VAL A 112 3.72 -31.59 4.81
N LYS A 113 3.39 -30.35 5.15
CA LYS A 113 3.60 -29.80 6.48
C LYS A 113 2.72 -30.50 7.50
N GLU A 114 1.43 -30.66 7.22
CA GLU A 114 0.48 -31.32 8.11
C GLU A 114 0.83 -32.80 8.35
N ILE A 115 1.28 -33.49 7.29
CA ILE A 115 1.76 -34.88 7.40
C ILE A 115 3.02 -34.96 8.27
N ASN A 116 4.01 -34.08 8.01
CA ASN A 116 5.26 -34.08 8.76
C ASN A 116 5.05 -33.73 10.24
N ASP A 117 4.21 -32.74 10.53
CA ASP A 117 3.86 -32.34 11.90
C ASP A 117 3.14 -33.47 12.64
N THR A 118 2.26 -34.22 11.95
CA THR A 118 1.58 -35.39 12.52
C THR A 118 2.57 -36.50 12.85
N ILE A 119 3.49 -36.83 11.93
CA ILE A 119 4.51 -37.85 12.16
C ILE A 119 5.40 -37.46 13.35
N LEU A 120 5.91 -36.22 13.37
CA LEU A 120 6.73 -35.71 14.47
C LEU A 120 6.00 -35.75 15.82
N LYS A 121 4.71 -35.42 15.84
CA LYS A 121 3.89 -35.49 17.04
C LYS A 121 3.74 -36.93 17.55
N VAL A 122 3.46 -37.88 16.65
CA VAL A 122 3.35 -39.30 17.00
C VAL A 122 4.68 -39.82 17.56
N TYR A 123 5.81 -39.53 16.91
CA TYR A 123 7.13 -39.93 17.41
C TYR A 123 7.43 -39.33 18.79
N ARG A 124 7.10 -38.06 19.00
CA ARG A 124 7.28 -37.40 20.30
C ARG A 124 6.42 -38.05 21.38
N GLU A 125 5.15 -38.36 21.08
CA GLU A 125 4.26 -39.03 22.03
C GLU A 125 4.74 -40.44 22.39
N PHE A 126 5.21 -41.23 21.41
CA PHE A 126 5.82 -42.54 21.67
C PHE A 126 7.09 -42.43 22.52
N GLY A 127 7.98 -41.48 22.20
CA GLY A 127 9.21 -41.25 22.97
C GLY A 127 8.97 -40.83 24.42
N ILE A 128 7.87 -40.12 24.70
CA ILE A 128 7.48 -39.72 26.07
C ILE A 128 6.78 -40.87 26.81
N ARG A 129 5.86 -41.59 26.15
CA ARG A 129 5.00 -42.60 26.80
C ARG A 129 5.69 -43.94 27.03
N THR A 130 6.64 -44.31 26.19
CA THR A 130 7.30 -45.60 26.26
C THR A 130 8.83 -45.41 26.27
N PRO A 131 9.42 -44.94 27.39
CA PRO A 131 10.87 -44.77 27.52
C PRO A 131 11.53 -46.14 27.75
N VAL A 132 11.28 -47.11 26.88
CA VAL A 132 12.07 -48.35 26.83
C VAL A 132 13.19 -48.11 25.85
N ASN A 133 14.41 -48.10 26.35
CA ASN A 133 15.58 -48.28 25.51
C ASN A 133 15.41 -49.59 24.73
N LEU A 134 15.12 -49.51 23.43
CA LEU A 134 15.21 -50.64 22.51
C LEU A 134 16.69 -50.95 22.22
N VAL A 135 17.49 -51.15 23.26
CA VAL A 135 18.81 -51.76 23.14
C VAL A 135 19.07 -52.60 24.39
N LYS A 136 19.00 -53.92 24.21
CA LYS A 136 20.11 -54.85 24.41
C LYS A 136 19.64 -56.28 24.11
N PRO A 137 20.36 -57.00 23.23
CA PRO A 137 20.81 -58.32 23.62
C PRO A 137 22.33 -58.29 23.78
N HIS A 138 22.81 -58.69 24.97
CA HIS A 138 24.18 -59.13 25.17
C HIS A 138 24.17 -60.66 25.22
N MET A 139 25.16 -61.24 24.55
CA MET A 139 25.54 -62.66 24.40
C MET A 139 24.67 -63.49 23.46
#